data_AF-A0A2V9A628-F1
#
_entry.id   AF-A0A2V9A628-F1
#
_cell.length_a   1.000
_cell.length_b   1.000
_cell.length_c   1.000
_cell.angle_alpha   90.00
_cell.angle_beta   90.00
_cell.angle_gamma   90.00
#
_symmetry.space_group_name_H-M   'P 1'
#
loop_
_entity.id
_entity.type
_entity.pdbx_description
1 polymer ?
#
loop_
_entity_poly.entity_id
_entity_poly.type
_entity_poly.pdbx_seq_one_letter_code
_entity_poly.pdbx_strand_id
1 'polypeptide(L)'
;MRVTSLLFLCLSVFVLMHSAQQNRTFTVAGHSAEIPVTEMGGRSYVEIEALARLANGSLGFRGNQIVLTLPPSNANTSTTAAPGFTKEFLRAGIEQMSVIREWRSALISAVQRGFPITDDWMKSFSDRAQHNLRLVSLAASTESDKNAFQLLTNEFNNMKQLSDRFLDANKSRTYTRSDALENDPLDRRILNCGHAFAAMAATGQFLDDGSCR
;
A
#
# COMPACT_ATOMS: atom_id res chain seq x y z
N MET A 1 -19.28 -67.84 8.89
CA MET A 1 -19.36 -67.16 7.57
C MET A 1 -20.50 -66.14 7.67
N ARG A 2 -20.34 -64.83 7.55
CA ARG A 2 -19.35 -64.02 6.84
C ARG A 2 -18.98 -62.79 7.67
N VAL A 3 -17.70 -62.74 8.02
CA VAL A 3 -16.99 -61.59 8.60
C VAL A 3 -16.59 -60.71 7.42
N THR A 4 -17.45 -59.81 6.96
CA THR A 4 -17.07 -58.83 5.92
C THR A 4 -18.06 -57.66 5.90
N SER A 5 -18.07 -56.81 6.93
CA SER A 5 -18.68 -55.47 6.81
C SER A 5 -18.29 -54.53 7.97
N LEU A 6 -17.00 -54.43 8.29
CA LEU A 6 -16.49 -53.50 9.32
C LEU A 6 -15.15 -52.85 8.92
N LEU A 7 -14.80 -52.87 7.62
CA LEU A 7 -13.52 -52.37 7.12
C LEU A 7 -13.66 -51.23 6.11
N PHE A 8 -14.60 -50.31 6.34
CA PHE A 8 -14.81 -49.14 5.47
C PHE A 8 -15.17 -47.87 6.26
N LEU A 9 -14.58 -47.69 7.45
CA LEU A 9 -14.85 -46.49 8.26
C LEU A 9 -13.61 -45.94 9.01
N CYS A 10 -12.41 -45.99 8.42
CA CYS A 10 -11.21 -45.40 9.02
C CYS A 10 -10.21 -44.84 8.01
N LEU A 11 -10.63 -44.37 6.83
CA LEU A 11 -9.67 -43.90 5.82
C LEU A 11 -10.14 -42.70 5.01
N SER A 12 -10.39 -41.54 5.63
CA SER A 12 -10.29 -40.26 4.92
C SER A 12 -10.11 -39.12 5.91
N VAL A 13 -9.30 -38.13 5.53
CA VAL A 13 -9.08 -36.84 6.20
C VAL A 13 -7.97 -36.81 7.27
N PHE A 14 -6.79 -37.29 6.90
CA PHE A 14 -5.58 -36.53 7.22
C PHE A 14 -5.53 -35.35 6.23
N VAL A 15 -6.01 -34.17 6.65
CA VAL A 15 -5.69 -32.93 5.92
C VAL A 15 -4.21 -32.67 6.15
N LEU A 16 -3.38 -33.07 5.19
CA LEU A 16 -2.03 -32.55 5.08
C LEU A 16 -2.13 -31.03 5.00
N MET A 17 -1.70 -30.36 6.06
CA MET A 17 -1.36 -28.94 6.09
C MET A 17 -0.33 -28.68 4.99
N HIS A 18 -0.79 -28.42 3.77
CA HIS A 18 0.04 -27.78 2.77
C HIS A 18 0.13 -26.31 3.19
N SER A 19 1.16 -25.96 3.96
CA SER A 19 1.61 -24.59 3.96
C SER A 19 1.93 -24.26 2.51
N ALA A 20 1.09 -23.44 1.87
CA ALA A 20 1.42 -22.84 0.59
C ALA A 20 2.76 -22.15 0.78
N GLN A 21 3.82 -22.74 0.22
CA GLN A 21 5.14 -22.13 0.22
C GLN A 21 4.96 -20.81 -0.52
N GLN A 22 4.97 -19.70 0.22
CA GLN A 22 4.87 -18.38 -0.39
C GLN A 22 6.11 -18.23 -1.27
N ASN A 23 5.89 -18.13 -2.59
CA ASN A 23 6.96 -17.87 -3.55
C ASN A 23 7.48 -16.43 -3.33
N ARG A 24 8.32 -16.25 -2.32
CA ARG A 24 9.01 -15.00 -2.04
C ARG A 24 10.27 -14.95 -2.88
N THR A 25 10.57 -13.79 -3.42
CA THR A 25 11.81 -13.54 -4.15
C THR A 25 12.63 -12.46 -3.43
N PHE A 26 13.95 -12.55 -3.59
CA PHE A 26 14.93 -11.60 -3.09
C PHE A 26 15.51 -10.83 -4.28
N THR A 27 15.53 -9.51 -4.16
CA THR A 27 16.06 -8.60 -5.19
C THR A 27 17.13 -7.69 -4.59
N VAL A 28 18.06 -7.24 -5.42
CA VAL A 28 19.06 -6.21 -5.05
C VAL A 28 18.80 -4.99 -5.91
N ALA A 29 18.65 -3.82 -5.29
CA ALA A 29 18.44 -2.57 -6.00
C ALA A 29 19.52 -2.37 -7.09
N GLY A 30 19.09 -2.00 -8.29
CA GLY A 30 19.98 -1.84 -9.45
C GLY A 30 20.25 -3.13 -10.25
N HIS A 31 19.69 -4.28 -9.85
CA HIS A 31 19.80 -5.53 -10.58
C HIS A 31 18.40 -6.08 -10.92
N SER A 32 18.18 -6.47 -12.19
CA SER A 32 16.88 -6.96 -12.68
C SER A 32 16.62 -8.44 -12.44
N ALA A 33 17.52 -9.14 -11.72
CA ALA A 33 17.37 -10.56 -11.43
C ALA A 33 16.70 -10.78 -10.07
N GLU A 34 15.99 -11.90 -9.94
CA GLU A 34 15.32 -12.31 -8.70
C GLU A 34 15.86 -13.66 -8.23
N ILE A 35 16.03 -13.82 -6.91
CA ILE A 35 16.49 -15.07 -6.29
C ILE A 35 15.33 -15.66 -5.50
N PRO A 36 14.97 -16.94 -5.68
CA PRO A 36 13.94 -17.58 -4.87
C PRO A 36 14.36 -17.64 -3.39
N VAL A 37 13.43 -17.33 -2.49
CA VAL A 37 13.63 -17.42 -1.04
C VAL A 37 13.06 -18.72 -0.52
N THR A 38 13.86 -19.45 0.25
CA THR A 38 13.41 -20.64 0.98
C THR A 38 13.22 -20.29 2.45
N GLU A 39 12.10 -20.68 3.04
CA GLU A 39 11.86 -20.50 4.47
C GLU A 39 12.08 -21.81 5.24
N MET A 40 12.93 -21.77 6.26
CA MET A 40 13.16 -22.89 7.17
C MET A 40 13.13 -22.40 8.61
N GLY A 41 12.27 -22.98 9.46
CA GLY A 41 12.17 -22.58 10.86
C GLY A 41 11.86 -21.08 11.09
N GLY A 42 11.06 -20.48 10.19
CA GLY A 42 10.69 -19.05 10.25
C GLY A 42 11.80 -18.08 9.82
N ARG A 43 12.91 -18.58 9.27
CA ARG A 43 14.00 -17.77 8.71
C ARG A 43 14.01 -17.88 7.19
N SER A 44 14.35 -16.79 6.52
CA SER A 44 14.49 -16.72 5.07
C SER A 44 15.93 -17.00 4.65
N TYR A 45 16.10 -17.85 3.65
CA TYR A 45 17.38 -18.29 3.10
C TYR A 45 17.39 -18.08 1.58
N VAL A 46 18.56 -17.75 1.05
CA VAL A 46 18.80 -17.59 -0.39
C VAL A 46 20.03 -18.40 -0.79
N GLU A 47 20.07 -18.86 -2.05
CA GLU A 47 21.26 -19.48 -2.62
C GLU A 47 22.37 -18.42 -2.74
N ILE A 48 23.50 -18.69 -2.08
CA ILE A 48 24.61 -17.73 -2.00
C ILE A 48 25.33 -17.57 -3.33
N GLU A 49 25.35 -18.62 -4.16
CA GLU A 49 25.89 -18.60 -5.52
C GLU A 49 25.02 -17.71 -6.42
N ALA A 50 23.70 -17.80 -6.29
CA ALA A 50 22.78 -16.91 -6.98
C ALA A 50 22.98 -15.45 -6.54
N LEU A 51 23.19 -15.21 -5.25
CA LEU A 51 23.50 -13.89 -4.71
C LEU A 51 24.81 -13.32 -5.27
N ALA A 52 25.86 -14.15 -5.34
CA ALA A 52 27.14 -13.75 -5.88
C ALA A 52 27.04 -13.39 -7.37
N ARG A 53 26.33 -14.21 -8.17
CA ARG A 53 26.09 -13.92 -9.58
C ARG A 53 25.30 -12.64 -9.78
N LEU A 54 24.24 -12.47 -9.00
CA LEU A 54 23.36 -11.31 -9.09
C LEU A 54 24.13 -10.03 -8.75
N ALA A 55 24.98 -10.04 -7.73
CA ALA A 55 25.79 -8.88 -7.32
C ALA A 55 27.10 -8.73 -8.13
N ASN A 56 27.27 -9.48 -9.23
CA ASN A 56 28.48 -9.53 -10.04
C ASN A 56 29.77 -9.78 -9.21
N GLY A 57 29.64 -10.54 -8.14
CA GLY A 57 30.70 -10.94 -7.22
C GLY A 57 31.17 -12.36 -7.43
N SER A 58 32.09 -12.80 -6.56
CA SER A 58 32.63 -14.15 -6.55
C SER A 58 32.58 -14.75 -5.14
N LEU A 59 32.49 -16.08 -5.07
CA LEU A 59 32.55 -16.82 -3.81
C LEU A 59 33.90 -17.52 -3.69
N GLY A 60 34.49 -17.43 -2.51
CA GLY A 60 35.64 -18.22 -2.09
C GLY A 60 35.29 -19.06 -0.87
N PHE A 61 35.75 -20.31 -0.84
CA PHE A 61 35.56 -21.20 0.30
C PHE A 61 36.92 -21.45 0.96
N ARG A 62 37.05 -21.09 2.24
CA ARG A 62 38.27 -21.24 3.05
C ARG A 62 37.96 -21.98 4.34
N GLY A 63 38.11 -23.31 4.34
CA GLY A 63 37.77 -24.15 5.48
C GLY A 63 36.29 -24.01 5.84
N ASN A 64 36.00 -23.52 7.04
CA ASN A 64 34.63 -23.25 7.52
C ASN A 64 34.14 -21.81 7.22
N GLN A 65 34.83 -21.08 6.34
CA GLN A 65 34.46 -19.73 5.94
C GLN A 65 34.04 -19.69 4.47
N ILE A 66 32.91 -19.03 4.23
CA ILE A 66 32.48 -18.63 2.89
C ILE A 66 32.73 -17.13 2.77
N VAL A 67 33.45 -16.73 1.73
CA VAL A 67 33.86 -15.35 1.46
C VAL A 67 33.19 -14.89 0.17
N LEU A 68 32.22 -13.98 0.29
CA LEU A 68 31.65 -13.28 -0.85
C LEU A 68 32.51 -12.04 -1.14
N THR A 69 33.17 -12.04 -2.29
CA THR A 69 33.93 -10.89 -2.80
C THR A 69 33.04 -10.14 -3.77
N LEU A 70 32.65 -8.93 -3.41
CA LEU A 70 31.91 -8.05 -4.30
C LEU A 70 32.89 -7.11 -5.01
N PRO A 71 32.63 -6.75 -6.28
CA PRO A 71 33.45 -5.76 -6.97
C PRO A 71 33.44 -4.47 -6.15
N PRO A 72 34.57 -3.73 -6.10
CA PRO A 72 34.59 -2.42 -5.48
C PRO A 72 33.50 -1.60 -6.15
N SER A 73 32.56 -1.07 -5.36
CA SER A 73 31.62 -0.10 -5.86
C SER A 73 32.46 1.02 -6.48
N ASN A 74 32.31 1.25 -7.77
CA ASN A 74 32.83 2.48 -8.36
C ASN A 74 32.13 3.60 -7.60
N ALA A 75 32.82 4.17 -6.61
CA ALA A 75 32.36 5.30 -5.84
C ALA A 75 32.48 6.57 -6.71
N ASN A 76 31.89 6.51 -7.92
CA ASN A 76 31.56 7.68 -8.71
C ASN A 76 30.04 7.75 -8.71
N THR A 77 29.57 8.72 -7.95
CA THR A 77 28.21 8.89 -7.41
C THR A 77 27.88 7.85 -6.34
N SER A 78 28.01 8.28 -5.08
CA SER A 78 26.98 7.98 -4.10
C SER A 78 25.63 8.16 -4.77
N THR A 79 25.04 7.06 -5.27
CA THR A 79 23.59 6.99 -5.35
C THR A 79 23.18 6.87 -3.89
N THR A 80 23.12 8.00 -3.21
CA THR A 80 22.29 8.17 -2.01
C THR A 80 21.01 7.43 -2.34
N ALA A 81 20.69 6.37 -1.59
CA ALA A 81 19.38 5.72 -1.71
C ALA A 81 18.37 6.85 -1.83
N ALA A 82 17.59 6.88 -2.92
CA ALA A 82 16.74 8.02 -3.24
C ALA A 82 16.06 8.44 -1.93
N PRO A 83 16.27 9.69 -1.46
CA PRO A 83 15.82 10.05 -0.14
C PRO A 83 14.34 9.71 -0.06
N GLY A 84 14.00 8.90 0.95
CA GLY A 84 12.62 8.54 1.26
C GLY A 84 11.82 9.78 1.61
N PHE A 85 10.64 9.60 2.19
CA PHE A 85 9.87 10.77 2.55
C PHE A 85 10.60 11.66 3.55
N THR A 86 10.53 12.97 3.33
CA THR A 86 10.97 13.93 4.34
C THR A 86 9.99 13.94 5.51
N LYS A 87 10.48 14.29 6.71
CA LYS A 87 9.66 14.33 7.92
C LYS A 87 8.57 15.40 7.80
N GLU A 88 8.91 16.52 7.18
CA GLU A 88 8.04 17.65 6.90
C GLU A 88 6.92 17.22 5.95
N PHE A 89 7.26 16.51 4.87
CA PHE A 89 6.28 15.95 3.94
C PHE A 89 5.38 14.92 4.61
N LEU A 90 5.92 13.95 5.36
CA LEU A 90 5.11 12.95 6.07
C LEU A 90 4.14 13.60 7.04
N ARG A 91 4.60 14.59 7.82
CA ARG A 91 3.72 15.32 8.73
C ARG A 91 2.58 15.99 7.97
N ALA A 92 2.88 16.76 6.93
CA ALA A 92 1.86 17.43 6.14
C ALA A 92 0.90 16.44 5.45
N GLY A 93 1.42 15.33 4.93
CA GLY A 93 0.63 14.29 4.27
C GLY A 93 -0.32 13.55 5.22
N ILE A 94 0.13 13.26 6.45
CA ILE A 94 -0.72 12.67 7.49
C ILE A 94 -1.87 13.62 7.87
N GLU A 95 -1.58 14.91 8.01
CA GLU A 95 -2.61 15.92 8.28
C GLU A 95 -3.62 16.00 7.12
N GLN A 96 -3.14 15.98 5.87
CA GLN A 96 -4.01 15.94 4.70
C GLN A 96 -4.94 14.72 4.71
N MET A 97 -4.39 13.52 4.92
CA MET A 97 -5.18 12.29 4.97
C MET A 97 -6.16 12.26 6.14
N SER A 98 -5.83 12.93 7.25
CA SER A 98 -6.73 13.06 8.40
C SER A 98 -7.95 13.91 8.04
N VAL A 99 -7.77 15.04 7.33
CA VAL A 99 -8.89 15.87 6.85
C VAL A 99 -9.75 15.12 5.83
N ILE A 100 -9.15 14.36 4.92
CA ILE A 100 -9.90 13.53 3.95
C ILE A 100 -10.71 12.45 4.68
N ARG A 101 -10.13 11.80 5.70
CA ARG A 101 -10.84 10.80 6.51
C ARG A 101 -12.02 11.41 7.27
N GLU A 102 -11.84 12.60 7.83
CA GLU A 102 -12.91 13.34 8.51
C GLU A 102 -14.05 13.66 7.53
N TRP A 103 -13.70 14.19 6.35
CA TRP A 103 -14.67 14.50 5.29
C TRP A 103 -15.45 13.25 4.86
N ARG A 104 -14.76 12.15 4.57
CA ARG A 104 -15.39 10.88 4.21
C ARG A 104 -16.35 10.39 5.29
N SER A 105 -15.91 10.41 6.55
CA SER A 105 -16.72 9.94 7.68
C SER A 105 -17.99 10.78 7.86
N ALA A 106 -17.86 12.09 7.70
CA ALA A 106 -18.99 13.01 7.76
C ALA A 106 -20.00 12.76 6.62
N LEU A 107 -19.51 12.55 5.39
CA LEU A 107 -20.34 12.23 4.24
C LEU A 107 -21.11 10.91 4.44
N ILE A 108 -20.41 9.84 4.84
CA ILE A 108 -21.02 8.53 5.11
C ILE A 108 -22.13 8.67 6.16
N SER A 109 -21.85 9.35 7.27
CA SER A 109 -22.82 9.54 8.34
C SER A 109 -24.05 10.33 7.87
N ALA A 110 -23.89 11.35 7.02
CA ALA A 110 -25.02 12.10 6.49
C ALA A 110 -25.88 11.26 5.54
N VAL A 111 -25.26 10.50 4.62
CA VAL A 111 -25.98 9.60 3.71
C VAL A 111 -26.77 8.56 4.48
N GLN A 112 -26.14 7.88 5.46
CA GLN A 112 -26.79 6.86 6.26
C GLN A 112 -27.98 7.39 7.07
N ARG A 113 -27.89 8.63 7.55
CA ARG A 113 -28.94 9.28 8.36
C ARG A 113 -29.97 10.05 7.53
N GLY A 114 -29.79 10.12 6.21
CA GLY A 114 -30.67 10.89 5.32
C GLY A 114 -30.56 12.41 5.53
N PHE A 115 -29.42 12.91 6.01
CA PHE A 115 -29.21 14.34 6.18
C PHE A 115 -28.85 15.01 4.84
N PRO A 116 -29.36 16.23 4.59
CA PRO A 116 -29.09 16.94 3.35
C PRO A 116 -27.62 17.34 3.26
N ILE A 117 -27.02 17.05 2.11
CA ILE A 117 -25.63 17.44 1.80
C ILE A 117 -25.66 18.79 1.09
N THR A 118 -25.24 19.85 1.79
CA THR A 118 -25.30 21.24 1.32
C THR A 118 -23.94 21.74 0.83
N ASP A 119 -23.98 22.78 -0.02
CA ASP A 119 -22.79 23.37 -0.64
C ASP A 119 -21.82 23.92 0.41
N ASP A 120 -22.30 24.79 1.31
CA ASP A 120 -21.50 25.40 2.37
C ASP A 120 -20.83 24.35 3.27
N TRP A 121 -21.55 23.28 3.59
CA TRP A 121 -21.03 22.22 4.44
C TRP A 121 -19.92 21.43 3.74
N MET A 122 -20.13 20.99 2.49
CA MET A 122 -19.10 20.30 1.71
C MET A 122 -17.90 21.19 1.42
N LYS A 123 -18.15 22.47 1.14
CA LYS A 123 -17.11 23.46 0.87
C LYS A 123 -16.16 23.62 2.07
N SER A 124 -16.69 23.56 3.30
CA SER A 124 -15.87 23.63 4.52
C SER A 124 -14.83 22.50 4.63
N PHE A 125 -15.15 21.30 4.12
CA PHE A 125 -14.20 20.20 4.07
C PHE A 125 -13.23 20.34 2.90
N SER A 126 -13.74 20.65 1.70
CA SER A 126 -12.89 20.78 0.52
C SER A 126 -11.89 21.93 0.65
N ASP A 127 -12.27 23.05 1.26
CA ASP A 127 -11.37 24.18 1.50
C ASP A 127 -10.24 23.81 2.48
N ARG A 128 -10.57 23.09 3.57
CA ARG A 128 -9.57 22.58 4.53
C ARG A 128 -8.61 21.59 3.86
N ALA A 129 -9.14 20.64 3.10
CA ALA A 129 -8.32 19.66 2.38
C ALA A 129 -7.47 20.33 1.29
N GLN A 130 -7.99 21.35 0.60
CA GLN A 130 -7.22 22.10 -0.39
C GLN A 130 -6.10 22.92 0.27
N HIS A 131 -6.35 23.51 1.44
CA HIS A 131 -5.34 24.22 2.22
C HIS A 131 -4.20 23.28 2.64
N ASN A 132 -4.53 22.13 3.25
CA ASN A 132 -3.52 21.16 3.66
C ASN A 132 -2.76 20.56 2.47
N LEU A 133 -3.43 20.30 1.35
CA LEU A 133 -2.74 19.84 0.13
C LEU A 133 -1.70 20.86 -0.36
N ARG A 134 -1.95 22.18 -0.22
CA ARG A 134 -0.94 23.20 -0.51
C ARG A 134 0.25 23.12 0.45
N LEU A 135 0.01 22.86 1.73
CA LEU A 135 1.11 22.65 2.70
C LEU A 135 1.95 21.42 2.35
N VAL A 136 1.31 20.32 1.91
CA VAL A 136 2.02 19.13 1.41
C VAL A 136 2.89 19.50 0.21
N SER A 137 2.35 20.25 -0.76
CA SER A 137 3.10 20.67 -1.94
C SER A 137 4.34 21.50 -1.59
N LEU A 138 4.25 22.36 -0.56
CA LEU A 138 5.38 23.17 -0.09
C LEU A 138 6.43 22.33 0.64
N ALA A 139 6.02 21.26 1.31
CA ALA A 139 6.90 20.36 2.02
C ALA A 139 7.60 19.33 1.09
N ALA A 140 7.07 19.12 -0.11
CA ALA A 140 7.60 18.15 -1.06
C ALA A 140 8.94 18.60 -1.64
N SER A 141 10.02 17.93 -1.25
CA SER A 141 11.39 18.33 -1.63
C SER A 141 12.19 17.21 -2.29
N THR A 142 11.83 15.95 -2.04
CA THR A 142 12.44 14.77 -2.67
C THR A 142 11.58 14.25 -3.81
N GLU A 143 12.15 13.35 -4.62
CA GLU A 143 11.39 12.67 -5.67
C GLU A 143 10.29 11.77 -5.08
N SER A 144 10.58 11.10 -3.96
CA SER A 144 9.58 10.33 -3.21
C SER A 144 8.41 11.22 -2.78
N ASP A 145 8.70 12.38 -2.19
CA ASP A 145 7.68 13.34 -1.76
C ASP A 145 6.81 13.80 -2.94
N LYS A 146 7.44 14.16 -4.07
CA LYS A 146 6.72 14.63 -5.27
C LYS A 146 5.80 13.57 -5.85
N ASN A 147 6.24 12.31 -5.86
CA ASN A 147 5.43 11.20 -6.35
C ASN A 147 4.25 10.90 -5.39
N ALA A 148 4.47 10.91 -4.08
CA ALA A 148 3.37 10.77 -3.12
C ALA A 148 2.42 11.97 -3.12
N PHE A 149 2.91 13.18 -3.41
CA PHE A 149 2.07 14.36 -3.57
C PHE A 149 1.03 14.17 -4.69
N GLN A 150 1.39 13.48 -5.78
CA GLN A 150 0.42 13.13 -6.83
C GLN A 150 -0.67 12.19 -6.30
N LEU A 151 -0.29 11.17 -5.51
CA LEU A 151 -1.27 10.26 -4.88
C LEU A 151 -2.24 11.02 -3.95
N LEU A 152 -1.72 11.95 -3.14
CA LEU A 152 -2.53 12.79 -2.24
C LEU A 152 -3.45 13.75 -3.02
N THR A 153 -3.00 14.23 -4.18
CA THR A 153 -3.81 15.06 -5.09
C THR A 153 -4.94 14.24 -5.71
N ASN A 154 -4.66 13.02 -6.16
CA ASN A 154 -5.68 12.11 -6.67
C ASN A 154 -6.71 11.77 -5.59
N GLU A 155 -6.26 11.53 -4.36
CA GLU A 155 -7.14 11.23 -3.24
C GLU A 155 -8.08 12.41 -2.90
N PHE A 156 -7.55 13.64 -2.90
CA PHE A 156 -8.37 14.84 -2.77
C PHE A 156 -9.43 14.93 -3.88
N ASN A 157 -9.04 14.67 -5.13
CA ASN A 157 -9.96 14.71 -6.27
C ASN A 157 -11.02 13.61 -6.20
N ASN A 158 -10.66 12.39 -5.77
CA ASN A 158 -11.59 11.29 -5.55
C ASN A 158 -12.62 11.65 -4.49
N MET A 159 -12.18 12.19 -3.36
CA MET A 159 -13.08 12.61 -2.28
C MET A 159 -14.00 13.76 -2.71
N LYS A 160 -13.47 14.70 -3.50
CA LYS A 160 -14.27 15.77 -4.10
C LYS A 160 -15.33 15.22 -5.05
N GLN A 161 -14.94 14.35 -5.98
CA GLN A 161 -15.85 13.72 -6.93
C GLN A 161 -16.96 12.93 -6.20
N LEU A 162 -16.60 12.19 -5.16
CA LEU A 162 -17.56 11.45 -4.35
C LEU A 162 -18.59 12.38 -3.71
N SER A 163 -18.13 13.49 -3.12
CA SER A 163 -18.99 14.45 -2.43
C SER A 163 -19.88 15.24 -3.39
N ASP A 164 -19.32 15.67 -4.53
CA ASP A 164 -20.04 16.41 -5.56
C ASP A 164 -21.22 15.60 -6.09
N ARG A 165 -21.07 14.28 -6.26
CA ARG A 165 -22.18 13.38 -6.65
C ARG A 165 -23.39 13.47 -5.72
N PHE A 166 -23.17 13.52 -4.41
CA PHE A 166 -24.27 13.60 -3.45
C PHE A 166 -24.80 15.02 -3.29
N LEU A 167 -23.95 16.03 -3.46
CA LEU A 167 -24.37 17.43 -3.54
C LEU A 167 -25.31 17.65 -4.73
N ASP A 168 -24.99 17.09 -5.89
CA ASP A 168 -25.80 17.16 -7.11
C ASP A 168 -27.12 16.39 -6.95
N ALA A 169 -27.09 15.22 -6.30
CA ALA A 169 -28.31 14.50 -5.94
C ALA A 169 -29.23 15.34 -5.04
N ASN A 170 -28.67 16.02 -4.03
CA ASN A 170 -29.43 16.91 -3.16
C ASN A 170 -30.00 18.13 -3.93
N LYS A 171 -29.19 18.79 -4.77
CA LYS A 171 -29.62 19.93 -5.61
C LYS A 171 -30.74 19.56 -6.58
N SER A 172 -30.68 18.37 -7.16
CA SER A 172 -31.69 17.84 -8.08
C SER A 172 -32.90 17.22 -7.38
N ARG A 173 -32.92 17.19 -6.04
CA ARG A 173 -33.94 16.49 -5.22
C ARG A 173 -34.05 14.99 -5.56
N THR A 174 -32.95 14.40 -6.02
CA THR A 174 -32.85 12.97 -6.29
C THR A 174 -32.75 12.22 -4.96
N TYR A 175 -33.63 11.24 -4.77
CA TYR A 175 -33.59 10.38 -3.58
C TYR A 175 -32.27 9.61 -3.53
N THR A 176 -31.57 9.72 -2.40
CA THR A 176 -30.36 8.96 -2.10
C THR A 176 -30.69 7.90 -1.07
N ARG A 177 -30.39 6.63 -1.39
CA ARG A 177 -30.58 5.51 -0.45
C ARG A 177 -29.57 5.61 0.69
N SER A 178 -29.94 5.17 1.89
CA SER A 178 -29.07 5.21 3.08
C SER A 178 -27.84 4.29 2.96
N ASP A 179 -27.91 3.28 2.10
CA ASP A 179 -26.84 2.33 1.75
C ASP A 179 -26.12 2.71 0.44
N ALA A 180 -26.30 3.93 -0.08
CA ALA A 180 -25.72 4.34 -1.37
C ALA A 180 -24.18 4.35 -1.41
N LEU A 181 -23.52 4.36 -0.25
CA LEU A 181 -22.07 4.24 -0.10
C LEU A 181 -21.62 2.80 0.19
N GLU A 182 -22.56 1.88 0.46
CA GLU A 182 -22.23 0.48 0.68
C GLU A 182 -21.72 -0.14 -0.63
N ASN A 183 -20.50 -0.66 -0.62
CA ASN A 183 -19.82 -1.18 -1.80
C ASN A 183 -19.63 -0.16 -2.94
N ASP A 184 -19.71 1.14 -2.65
CA ASP A 184 -19.41 2.15 -3.67
C ASP A 184 -17.94 2.03 -4.13
N PRO A 185 -17.65 1.97 -5.44
CA PRO A 185 -16.31 1.74 -5.93
C PRO A 185 -15.36 2.92 -5.68
N LEU A 186 -15.87 4.14 -5.68
CA LEU A 186 -15.06 5.34 -5.45
C LEU A 186 -14.76 5.49 -3.95
N ASP A 187 -15.74 5.24 -3.09
CA ASP A 187 -15.56 5.19 -1.64
C ASP A 187 -14.54 4.12 -1.22
N ARG A 188 -14.62 2.92 -1.82
CA ARG A 188 -13.63 1.85 -1.61
C ARG A 188 -12.23 2.24 -2.10
N ARG A 189 -12.13 2.96 -3.22
CA ARG A 189 -10.86 3.46 -3.73
C ARG A 189 -10.21 4.45 -2.77
N ILE A 190 -10.98 5.41 -2.25
CA ILE A 190 -10.53 6.38 -1.23
C ILE A 190 -10.01 5.64 0.01
N LEU A 191 -10.77 4.65 0.50
CA LEU A 191 -10.33 3.83 1.63
C LEU A 191 -9.01 3.09 1.35
N ASN A 192 -8.89 2.45 0.19
CA ASN A 192 -7.69 1.72 -0.20
C ASN A 192 -6.49 2.65 -0.37
N CYS A 193 -6.67 3.82 -0.99
CA CYS A 193 -5.61 4.82 -1.11
C CYS A 193 -5.11 5.28 0.27
N GLY A 194 -6.03 5.51 1.22
CA GLY A 194 -5.64 5.84 2.59
C GLY A 194 -4.84 4.74 3.29
N HIS A 195 -5.14 3.47 3.02
CA HIS A 195 -4.35 2.35 3.53
C HIS A 195 -2.96 2.27 2.88
N ALA A 196 -2.88 2.44 1.56
CA ALA A 196 -1.62 2.46 0.83
C ALA A 196 -0.70 3.59 1.34
N PHE A 197 -1.25 4.80 1.53
CA PHE A 197 -0.50 5.93 2.08
C PHE A 197 -0.03 5.68 3.52
N ALA A 198 -0.86 5.07 4.36
CA ALA A 198 -0.45 4.70 5.71
C ALA A 198 0.71 3.68 5.72
N ALA A 199 0.70 2.71 4.81
CA ALA A 199 1.80 1.75 4.65
C ALA A 199 3.09 2.44 4.18
N MET A 200 2.99 3.33 3.19
CA MET A 200 4.10 4.19 2.73
C MET A 200 4.68 5.06 3.85
N ALA A 201 3.83 5.66 4.67
CA ALA A 201 4.26 6.48 5.80
C ALA A 201 4.98 5.66 6.88
N ALA A 202 4.57 4.41 7.09
CA ALA A 202 5.22 3.50 8.05
C ALA A 202 6.60 3.03 7.59
N THR A 203 6.81 2.83 6.28
CA THR A 203 8.11 2.43 5.73
C THR A 203 9.01 3.62 5.41
N GLY A 204 8.45 4.83 5.30
CA GLY A 204 9.16 6.02 4.86
C GLY A 204 9.54 5.98 3.37
N GLN A 205 8.96 5.04 2.61
CA GLN A 205 9.30 4.78 1.21
C GLN A 205 8.09 4.94 0.31
N PHE A 206 8.30 5.51 -0.87
CA PHE A 206 7.27 5.61 -1.88
C PHE A 206 7.04 4.25 -2.55
N LEU A 207 5.79 3.84 -2.64
CA LEU A 207 5.34 2.68 -3.38
C LEU A 207 3.93 2.94 -3.93
N ASP A 208 3.81 3.04 -5.25
CA ASP A 208 2.52 3.14 -5.91
C ASP A 208 1.99 1.73 -6.23
N ASP A 209 0.99 1.30 -5.49
CA ASP A 209 0.26 0.04 -5.68
C ASP A 209 -0.98 0.20 -6.57
N GLY A 210 -1.21 1.40 -7.11
CA GLY A 210 -2.38 1.74 -7.92
C GLY A 210 -3.64 2.05 -7.11
N SER A 211 -3.62 1.96 -5.77
CA SER A 211 -4.80 2.18 -4.93
C SER A 211 -5.37 3.60 -5.01
N CYS A 212 -4.53 4.58 -5.38
CA CYS A 212 -4.89 6.00 -5.49
C CYS A 212 -5.12 6.48 -6.94
N ARG A 213 -5.16 5.58 -7.93
CA ARG A 213 -5.36 5.91 -9.35
C ARG A 213 -6.81 5.80 -9.79
#